data_AF-A0A2Z5WYS9-F1
#
_entry.id   AF-A0A2Z5WYS9-F1
#
_cell.length_a   1.000
_cell.length_b   1.000
_cell.length_c   1.000
_cell.angle_alpha   90.00
_cell.angle_beta   90.00
_cell.angle_gamma   90.00
#
_symmetry.space_group_name_H-M   'P 1'
#
loop_
_entity.id
_entity.type
_entity.pdbx_description
1 polymer ?
#
loop_
_entity_poly.entity_id
_entity_poly.type
_entity_poly.pdbx_seq_one_letter_code
_entity_poly.pdbx_strand_id
1 'polypeptide(L)'
;MGIFFKLKFHTNRLICTSILFIFQGLQSLDAQNITSYRSLRYQQTIGQTDIYTCGAAAIATLFTHFYKQPVGELEIVEIAEKVMEASGKKPQESGLNALSLKQALINKGIDADVKEVTLEQLKRYFERGGLPIVIHVTIPQPHYILAIGILEDWLIVSDPTLGRGLFPLESLNTQKGFSGIVIMARPSEEVIQVARQQQQISKDWADGRLQRFNTMKRSTL
;
A
#
# COMPACT_ATOMS: atom_id res chain seq x y z
N MET A 1 2.43 11.83 79.80
CA MET A 1 2.03 12.62 80.97
C MET A 1 1.17 13.78 80.48
N GLY A 2 -0.09 13.88 80.93
CA GLY A 2 -0.99 15.05 80.84
C GLY A 2 -1.67 15.33 79.49
N ILE A 3 -2.98 15.09 79.30
CA ILE A 3 -4.18 15.95 79.61
C ILE A 3 -4.47 16.96 78.46
N PHE A 4 -5.47 16.73 77.60
CA PHE A 4 -6.92 17.06 77.67
C PHE A 4 -7.30 18.55 77.47
N PHE A 5 -8.03 18.87 76.38
CA PHE A 5 -9.34 19.60 76.30
C PHE A 5 -9.58 20.09 74.84
N LYS A 6 -10.58 19.58 74.10
CA LYS A 6 -11.95 20.14 73.87
C LYS A 6 -11.92 21.64 73.49
N LEU A 7 -12.55 22.13 72.41
CA LEU A 7 -13.97 22.02 72.11
C LEU A 7 -14.31 22.57 70.69
N LYS A 8 -15.44 22.08 70.17
CA LYS A 8 -16.19 22.38 68.93
C LYS A 8 -16.21 23.83 68.42
N PHE A 9 -16.28 23.95 67.08
CA PHE A 9 -17.14 24.92 66.42
C PHE A 9 -18.08 24.23 65.42
N HIS A 10 -19.32 24.72 65.37
CA HIS A 10 -20.44 24.19 64.61
C HIS A 10 -20.83 25.20 63.52
N THR A 11 -21.29 24.70 62.36
CA THR A 11 -22.06 25.38 61.30
C THR A 11 -21.31 26.46 60.49
N ASN A 12 -21.51 26.68 59.19
CA ASN A 12 -22.68 26.48 58.35
C ASN A 12 -22.30 26.37 56.85
N ARG A 13 -23.26 25.90 56.06
CA ARG A 13 -23.26 25.72 54.59
C ARG A 13 -22.88 27.00 53.81
N LEU A 14 -22.57 26.77 52.53
CA LEU A 14 -22.43 27.70 51.40
C LEU A 14 -21.01 28.18 51.13
N ILE A 15 -20.32 27.50 50.21
CA ILE A 15 -19.66 28.03 49.00
C ILE A 15 -19.28 26.78 48.18
N CYS A 16 -20.13 26.35 47.26
CA CYS A 16 -19.78 25.28 46.31
C CYS A 16 -20.36 25.50 44.91
N THR A 17 -20.79 26.71 44.59
CA THR A 17 -21.57 27.01 43.37
C THR A 17 -21.04 28.21 42.61
N SER A 18 -19.72 28.26 42.33
CA SER A 18 -19.18 29.30 41.43
C SER A 18 -17.98 28.88 40.56
N ILE A 19 -17.49 27.64 40.63
CA ILE A 19 -16.38 27.16 39.77
C ILE A 19 -16.79 25.90 38.98
N LEU A 20 -18.09 25.72 38.72
CA LEU A 20 -18.59 24.56 37.96
C LEU A 20 -19.21 24.92 36.60
N PHE A 21 -19.07 26.16 36.12
CA PHE A 21 -19.73 26.61 34.89
C PHE A 21 -18.83 27.29 33.85
N ILE A 22 -17.51 27.08 33.89
CA ILE A 22 -16.62 27.47 32.77
C ILE A 22 -15.99 26.24 32.08
N PHE A 23 -16.21 25.03 32.58
CA PHE A 23 -15.64 23.79 32.02
C PHE A 23 -16.65 22.87 31.32
N GLN A 24 -17.79 23.40 30.86
CA GLN A 24 -18.77 22.62 30.09
C GLN A 24 -19.01 23.14 28.66
N GLY A 25 -18.09 23.97 28.15
CA GLY A 25 -18.20 24.61 26.84
C GLY A 25 -17.18 24.19 25.78
N LEU A 26 -16.19 23.35 26.11
CA LEU A 26 -15.47 22.61 25.07
C LEU A 26 -16.21 21.29 24.86
N GLN A 27 -17.35 21.37 24.17
CA GLN A 27 -17.71 20.25 23.31
C GLN A 27 -16.46 19.97 22.49
N SER A 28 -15.97 18.74 22.59
CA SER A 28 -15.05 18.18 21.61
C SER A 28 -15.56 18.59 20.25
N LEU A 29 -14.91 19.58 19.63
CA LEU A 29 -14.90 19.65 18.19
C LEU A 29 -14.38 18.29 17.81
N ASP A 30 -15.29 17.41 17.38
CA ASP A 30 -14.92 16.19 16.67
C ASP A 30 -13.82 16.65 15.73
N ALA A 31 -12.58 16.25 16.01
CA ALA A 31 -11.51 16.42 15.08
C ALA A 31 -12.05 15.65 13.88
N GLN A 32 -12.59 16.38 12.88
CA GLN A 32 -12.97 15.80 11.60
C GLN A 32 -11.84 14.84 11.28
N ASN A 33 -12.18 13.60 11.01
CA ASN A 33 -11.20 12.54 10.86
C ASN A 33 -10.37 12.85 9.61
N ILE A 34 -9.38 13.76 9.74
CA ILE A 34 -8.57 14.32 8.66
C ILE A 34 -7.67 13.18 8.25
N THR A 35 -8.18 12.39 7.31
CA THR A 35 -7.39 11.33 6.69
C THR A 35 -6.41 12.04 5.77
N SER A 36 -5.12 11.90 6.05
CA SER A 36 -4.09 12.52 5.22
C SER A 36 -4.19 12.01 3.77
N TYR A 37 -3.81 12.85 2.81
CA TYR A 37 -3.76 12.44 1.40
C TYR A 37 -2.88 11.19 1.20
N ARG A 38 -1.76 11.10 1.93
CA ARG A 38 -0.90 9.91 1.94
C ARG A 38 -1.70 8.69 2.40
N SER A 39 -2.39 8.78 3.53
CA SER A 39 -3.21 7.66 4.06
C SER A 39 -4.24 7.17 3.03
N LEU A 40 -4.87 8.07 2.27
CA LEU A 40 -5.81 7.70 1.21
C LEU A 40 -5.14 6.99 0.03
N ARG A 41 -3.97 7.47 -0.40
CA ARG A 41 -3.20 6.88 -1.51
C ARG A 41 -2.67 5.49 -1.16
N TYR A 42 -2.28 5.30 0.09
CA TYR A 42 -1.66 4.06 0.58
C TYR A 42 -2.66 3.01 1.10
N GLN A 43 -3.97 3.25 0.97
CA GLN A 43 -4.94 2.17 1.12
C GLN A 43 -4.63 1.06 0.09
N GLN A 44 -4.48 -0.19 0.52
CA GLN A 44 -4.02 -1.31 -0.31
C GLN A 44 -2.61 -1.15 -0.91
N THR A 45 -1.74 -0.39 -0.25
CA THR A 45 -0.31 -0.28 -0.62
C THR A 45 0.55 -0.28 0.63
N ILE A 46 1.54 -1.18 0.68
CA ILE A 46 2.66 -1.07 1.61
C ILE A 46 3.70 -0.16 0.98
N GLY A 47 4.04 0.93 1.68
CA GLY A 47 5.09 1.84 1.24
C GLY A 47 6.46 1.31 1.59
N GLN A 48 7.42 1.56 0.69
CA GLN A 48 8.81 1.18 0.92
C GLN A 48 9.47 2.06 1.99
N THR A 49 10.34 1.47 2.80
CA THR A 49 11.14 2.18 3.81
C THR A 49 12.47 2.71 3.27
N ASP A 50 12.98 2.16 2.17
CA ASP A 50 14.24 2.56 1.53
C ASP A 50 14.10 2.54 -0.01
N ILE A 51 14.96 3.24 -0.75
CA ILE A 51 14.93 3.33 -2.22
C ILE A 51 15.14 1.98 -2.90
N TYR A 52 15.96 1.09 -2.32
CA TYR A 52 16.30 -0.21 -2.93
C TYR A 52 15.28 -1.32 -2.66
N THR A 53 14.31 -1.08 -1.75
CA THR A 53 13.36 -2.10 -1.27
C THR A 53 12.01 -2.09 -1.97
N CYS A 54 11.82 -1.26 -3.02
CA CYS A 54 10.57 -1.16 -3.77
C CYS A 54 9.96 -2.52 -4.19
N GLY A 55 10.78 -3.45 -4.69
CA GLY A 55 10.33 -4.79 -5.07
C GLY A 55 9.80 -5.60 -3.89
N ALA A 56 10.43 -5.48 -2.72
CA ALA A 56 9.96 -6.12 -1.50
C ALA A 56 8.63 -5.53 -1.02
N ALA A 57 8.48 -4.21 -1.03
CA ALA A 57 7.23 -3.54 -0.68
C ALA A 57 6.08 -3.86 -1.65
N ALA A 58 6.38 -4.04 -2.94
CA ALA A 58 5.40 -4.50 -3.94
C ALA A 58 4.92 -5.94 -3.66
N ILE A 59 5.83 -6.85 -3.30
CA ILE A 59 5.48 -8.22 -2.89
C ILE A 59 4.72 -8.22 -1.56
N ALA A 60 5.15 -7.45 -0.57
CA ALA A 60 4.46 -7.32 0.71
C ALA A 60 3.02 -6.80 0.50
N THR A 61 2.84 -5.84 -0.42
CA THR A 61 1.52 -5.35 -0.84
C THR A 61 0.67 -6.50 -1.44
N LEU A 62 1.26 -7.30 -2.33
CA LEU A 62 0.59 -8.45 -2.94
C LEU A 62 0.09 -9.44 -1.87
N PHE A 63 0.96 -9.85 -0.95
CA PHE A 63 0.59 -10.77 0.15
C PHE A 63 -0.48 -10.17 1.06
N THR A 64 -0.21 -8.99 1.63
CA THR A 64 -1.05 -8.41 2.68
C THR A 64 -2.41 -7.98 2.15
N HIS A 65 -2.45 -7.32 0.99
CA HIS A 65 -3.68 -6.71 0.50
C HIS A 65 -4.46 -7.58 -0.48
N PHE A 66 -3.77 -8.38 -1.31
CA PHE A 66 -4.41 -9.19 -2.34
C PHE A 66 -4.53 -10.66 -1.94
N TYR A 67 -3.58 -11.21 -1.19
CA TYR A 67 -3.67 -12.59 -0.69
C TYR A 67 -4.23 -12.71 0.73
N LYS A 68 -4.42 -11.57 1.42
CA LYS A 68 -4.86 -11.50 2.83
C LYS A 68 -3.96 -12.31 3.77
N GLN A 69 -2.67 -12.35 3.45
CA GLN A 69 -1.63 -12.99 4.25
C GLN A 69 -0.73 -11.87 4.78
N PRO A 70 -0.69 -11.61 6.11
CA PRO A 70 0.05 -10.49 6.66
C PRO A 70 1.56 -10.74 6.51
N VAL A 71 2.17 -10.08 5.53
CA VAL A 71 3.61 -10.14 5.26
C VAL A 71 4.12 -8.72 5.11
N GLY A 72 5.08 -8.34 5.95
CA GLY A 72 5.71 -7.02 5.92
C GLY A 72 6.81 -6.88 4.85
N GLU A 73 7.17 -5.63 4.54
CA GLU A 73 8.29 -5.32 3.65
C GLU A 73 9.61 -5.95 4.14
N LEU A 74 9.94 -5.75 5.42
CA LEU A 74 11.20 -6.21 6.01
C LEU A 74 11.39 -7.72 5.86
N GLU A 75 10.33 -8.51 6.02
CA GLU A 75 10.40 -9.96 5.85
C GLU A 75 10.81 -10.37 4.42
N ILE A 76 10.33 -9.63 3.41
CA ILE A 76 10.70 -9.89 2.01
C ILE A 76 12.12 -9.40 1.73
N VAL A 77 12.50 -8.24 2.29
CA VAL A 77 13.86 -7.69 2.20
C VAL A 77 14.86 -8.71 2.73
N GLU A 78 14.70 -9.20 3.97
CA GLU A 78 15.63 -10.13 4.60
C GLU A 78 15.88 -11.41 3.78
N ILE A 79 14.85 -11.91 3.09
CA ILE A 79 15.00 -13.09 2.22
C ILE A 79 15.74 -12.72 0.94
N ALA A 80 15.33 -11.62 0.29
CA ALA A 80 15.90 -11.20 -0.99
C ALA A 80 17.37 -10.75 -0.84
N GLU A 81 17.73 -10.07 0.25
CA GLU A 81 19.09 -9.67 0.55
C GLU A 81 20.01 -10.88 0.71
N LYS A 82 19.61 -11.89 1.51
CA LYS A 82 20.37 -13.14 1.67
C LYS A 82 20.69 -13.81 0.33
N VAL A 83 19.74 -13.79 -0.61
CA VAL A 83 19.93 -14.36 -1.96
C VAL A 83 20.94 -13.56 -2.78
N MET A 84 20.91 -12.23 -2.68
CA MET A 84 21.86 -11.36 -3.37
C MET A 84 23.27 -11.44 -2.78
N GLU A 85 23.38 -11.44 -1.46
CA GLU A 85 24.64 -11.56 -0.73
C GLU A 85 25.34 -12.88 -1.03
N ALA A 86 24.60 -13.99 -1.11
CA ALA A 86 25.13 -15.29 -1.51
C ALA A 86 25.74 -15.27 -2.92
N SER A 87 25.35 -14.31 -3.75
CA SER A 87 25.87 -14.08 -5.11
C SER A 87 26.91 -12.94 -5.17
N GLY A 88 27.36 -12.43 -4.02
CA GLY A 88 28.32 -11.31 -3.92
C GLY A 88 27.77 -9.95 -4.34
N LYS A 89 26.45 -9.78 -4.44
CA LYS A 89 25.80 -8.52 -4.83
C LYS A 89 25.28 -7.77 -3.62
N LYS A 90 25.33 -6.44 -3.69
CA LYS A 90 24.80 -5.55 -2.64
C LYS A 90 23.48 -4.88 -3.10
N PRO A 91 22.36 -5.18 -2.45
CA PRO A 91 21.06 -4.58 -2.73
C PRO A 91 21.06 -3.05 -2.69
N GLN A 92 21.80 -2.45 -1.75
CA GLN A 92 21.84 -1.01 -1.54
C GLN A 92 22.47 -0.26 -2.74
N GLU A 93 23.30 -0.94 -3.53
CA GLU A 93 23.95 -0.36 -4.72
C GLU A 93 23.13 -0.55 -5.99
N SER A 94 22.33 -1.61 -6.07
CA SER A 94 21.71 -2.08 -7.33
C SER A 94 20.20 -2.26 -7.30
N GLY A 95 19.56 -2.14 -6.13
CA GLY A 95 18.18 -2.57 -5.93
C GLY A 95 18.06 -4.08 -5.73
N LEU A 96 16.93 -4.53 -5.18
CA LEU A 96 16.57 -5.95 -5.20
C LEU A 96 16.33 -6.42 -6.64
N ASN A 97 16.96 -7.52 -7.05
CA ASN A 97 16.82 -8.05 -8.41
C ASN A 97 15.69 -9.09 -8.54
N ALA A 98 15.22 -9.31 -9.76
CA ALA A 98 14.08 -10.21 -10.02
C ALA A 98 14.29 -11.65 -9.51
N LEU A 99 15.53 -12.17 -9.55
CA LEU A 99 15.83 -13.50 -9.01
C LEU A 99 15.65 -13.56 -7.50
N SER A 100 16.16 -12.55 -6.77
CA SER A 100 16.00 -12.46 -5.32
C SER A 100 14.53 -12.31 -4.90
N LEU A 101 13.76 -11.53 -5.65
CA LEU A 101 12.33 -11.33 -5.43
C LEU A 101 11.50 -12.59 -5.73
N LYS A 102 11.84 -13.31 -6.81
CA LYS A 102 11.28 -14.64 -7.10
C LYS A 102 11.56 -15.61 -5.96
N GLN A 103 12.79 -15.64 -5.45
CA GLN A 103 13.16 -16.54 -4.37
C GLN A 103 12.45 -16.19 -3.06
N ALA A 104 12.18 -14.90 -2.82
CA ALA A 104 11.37 -14.47 -1.68
C ALA A 104 9.91 -14.93 -1.76
N LEU A 105 9.28 -14.87 -2.95
CA LEU A 105 7.95 -15.45 -3.17
C LEU A 105 7.94 -16.97 -2.88
N ILE A 106 8.91 -17.70 -3.43
CA ILE A 106 9.02 -19.15 -3.23
C ILE A 106 9.24 -19.49 -1.75
N ASN A 107 10.09 -18.74 -1.05
CA ASN A 107 10.33 -18.92 0.38
C ASN A 107 9.06 -18.70 1.21
N LYS A 108 8.18 -17.78 0.79
CA LYS A 108 6.85 -17.54 1.39
C LYS A 108 5.77 -18.51 0.88
N GLY A 109 6.14 -19.59 0.19
CA GLY A 109 5.24 -20.65 -0.24
C GLY A 109 4.46 -20.38 -1.52
N ILE A 110 4.82 -19.33 -2.27
CA ILE A 110 4.19 -18.97 -3.54
C ILE A 110 5.19 -19.20 -4.67
N ASP A 111 4.89 -20.15 -5.55
CA ASP A 111 5.71 -20.36 -6.75
C ASP A 111 5.63 -19.13 -7.66
N ALA A 112 6.71 -18.85 -8.41
CA ALA A 112 6.80 -17.64 -9.21
C ALA A 112 7.71 -17.79 -10.42
N ASP A 113 7.36 -17.06 -11.48
CA ASP A 113 8.16 -16.97 -12.70
C ASP A 113 8.59 -15.52 -12.95
N VAL A 114 9.80 -15.35 -13.46
CA VAL A 114 10.24 -14.08 -14.06
C VAL A 114 10.14 -14.24 -15.57
N LYS A 115 9.44 -13.33 -16.22
CA LYS A 115 9.25 -13.35 -17.68
C LYS A 115 9.54 -11.99 -18.27
N GLU A 116 9.99 -12.01 -19.51
CA GLU A 116 10.03 -10.82 -20.36
C GLU A 116 8.80 -10.83 -21.26
N VAL A 117 8.04 -9.74 -21.26
CA VAL A 117 6.80 -9.60 -22.02
C VAL A 117 6.73 -8.23 -22.69
N THR A 118 6.06 -8.16 -23.83
CA THR A 118 5.71 -6.88 -24.46
C THR A 118 4.54 -6.22 -23.73
N LEU A 119 4.33 -4.91 -23.96
CA LEU A 119 3.16 -4.19 -23.45
C LEU A 119 1.84 -4.85 -23.91
N GLU A 120 1.79 -5.31 -25.16
CA GLU A 120 0.63 -6.00 -25.72
C GLU A 120 0.37 -7.35 -25.03
N GLN A 121 1.42 -8.10 -24.69
CA GLN A 121 1.28 -9.34 -23.92
C GLN A 121 0.79 -9.06 -22.49
N LEU A 122 1.28 -7.99 -21.87
CA LEU A 122 0.79 -7.53 -20.56
C LEU A 122 -0.70 -7.14 -20.60
N LYS A 123 -1.11 -6.42 -21.64
CA LYS A 123 -2.52 -6.07 -21.89
C LYS A 123 -3.39 -7.33 -21.99
N ARG A 124 -3.02 -8.24 -22.90
CA ARG A 124 -3.72 -9.51 -23.10
C ARG A 124 -3.75 -10.41 -21.86
N TYR A 125 -2.74 -10.31 -20.99
CA TYR A 125 -2.73 -11.04 -19.73
C TYR A 125 -3.86 -10.57 -18.81
N PHE A 126 -4.00 -9.25 -18.63
CA PHE A 126 -5.06 -8.70 -17.78
C PHE A 126 -6.46 -8.80 -18.40
N GLU A 127 -6.59 -8.67 -19.73
CA GLU A 127 -7.87 -8.89 -20.44
C GLU A 127 -8.41 -10.31 -20.24
N ARG A 128 -7.52 -11.31 -20.09
CA ARG A 128 -7.90 -12.71 -19.79
C ARG A 128 -8.13 -12.98 -18.31
N GLY A 129 -8.20 -11.95 -17.47
CA GLY A 129 -8.39 -12.11 -16.03
C GLY A 129 -7.10 -12.46 -15.27
N GLY A 130 -5.94 -12.00 -15.79
CA GLY A 130 -4.68 -12.07 -15.09
C GLY A 130 -4.73 -11.43 -13.70
N LEU A 131 -4.00 -12.02 -12.75
CA LEU A 131 -3.90 -11.57 -11.37
C LEU A 131 -2.94 -10.39 -11.23
N PRO A 132 -2.89 -9.70 -10.08
CA PRO A 132 -1.86 -8.70 -9.83
C PRO A 132 -0.45 -9.29 -9.99
N ILE A 133 0.42 -8.58 -10.73
CA ILE A 133 1.81 -8.98 -10.99
C ILE A 133 2.77 -7.84 -10.69
N VAL A 134 3.98 -8.17 -10.24
CA VAL A 134 5.03 -7.16 -10.05
C VAL A 134 5.68 -6.89 -11.40
N ILE A 135 5.81 -5.61 -11.77
CA ILE A 135 6.42 -5.19 -13.02
C ILE A 135 7.62 -4.28 -12.75
N HIS A 136 8.59 -4.32 -13.65
CA HIS A 136 9.76 -3.46 -13.58
C HIS A 136 9.66 -2.28 -14.56
N VAL A 137 9.94 -1.09 -14.06
CA VAL A 137 9.89 0.19 -14.77
C VAL A 137 11.22 0.93 -14.56
N THR A 138 11.65 1.77 -15.49
CA THR A 138 13.00 2.38 -15.47
C THR A 138 13.03 3.89 -15.38
N ILE A 139 11.88 4.57 -15.44
CA ILE A 139 11.77 6.03 -15.40
C ILE A 139 11.03 6.45 -14.11
N PRO A 140 11.61 7.37 -13.30
CA PRO A 140 12.88 8.08 -13.52
C PRO A 140 14.15 7.25 -13.24
N GLN A 141 14.00 6.09 -12.59
CA GLN A 141 15.06 5.14 -12.29
C GLN A 141 14.46 3.73 -12.23
N PRO A 142 15.28 2.66 -12.28
CA PRO A 142 14.84 1.28 -12.06
C PRO A 142 14.01 1.16 -10.77
N HIS A 143 12.81 0.62 -10.89
CA HIS A 143 11.80 0.58 -9.84
C HIS A 143 10.83 -0.57 -10.08
N TYR A 144 10.32 -1.17 -9.01
CA TYR A 144 9.29 -2.21 -9.08
C TYR A 144 7.98 -1.69 -8.53
N ILE A 145 6.89 -1.97 -9.26
CA ILE A 145 5.53 -1.62 -8.86
C ILE A 145 4.62 -2.82 -9.02
N LEU A 146 3.51 -2.86 -8.27
CA LEU A 146 2.48 -3.87 -8.43
C LEU A 146 1.46 -3.39 -9.47
N ALA A 147 1.42 -4.04 -10.63
CA ALA A 147 0.35 -3.88 -11.61
C ALA A 147 -0.84 -4.72 -11.19
N ILE A 148 -1.94 -4.06 -10.84
CA ILE A 148 -3.12 -4.71 -10.26
C ILE A 148 -4.06 -5.22 -11.36
N GLY A 149 -4.24 -4.45 -12.43
CA GLY A 149 -5.14 -4.80 -13.52
C GLY A 149 -5.37 -3.65 -14.47
N ILE A 150 -6.22 -3.86 -15.46
CA ILE A 150 -6.62 -2.83 -16.43
C ILE A 150 -8.12 -2.54 -16.25
N LEU A 151 -8.46 -1.25 -16.37
CA LEU A 151 -9.82 -0.74 -16.51
C LEU A 151 -9.85 0.20 -17.71
N GLU A 152 -10.58 -0.16 -18.76
CA GLU A 152 -10.53 0.52 -20.07
C GLU A 152 -9.07 0.61 -20.56
N ASP A 153 -8.56 1.81 -20.81
CA ASP A 153 -7.17 2.05 -21.23
C ASP A 153 -6.24 2.42 -20.06
N TRP A 154 -6.67 2.21 -18.82
CA TRP A 154 -5.94 2.58 -17.61
C TRP A 154 -5.38 1.35 -16.90
N LEU A 155 -4.06 1.36 -16.70
CA LEU A 155 -3.38 0.45 -15.78
C LEU A 155 -3.58 0.94 -14.34
N ILE A 156 -4.14 0.06 -13.51
CA ILE A 156 -4.26 0.24 -12.07
C ILE A 156 -2.98 -0.30 -11.43
N VAL A 157 -2.32 0.52 -10.62
CA VAL A 157 -1.08 0.11 -9.95
C VAL A 157 -1.09 0.46 -8.47
N SER A 158 -0.27 -0.26 -7.72
CA SER A 158 0.20 0.14 -6.40
C SER A 158 1.71 0.37 -6.49
N ASP A 159 2.12 1.62 -6.39
CA ASP A 159 3.52 2.04 -6.40
C ASP A 159 3.99 2.25 -4.94
N PRO A 160 5.00 1.53 -4.44
CA PRO A 160 5.46 1.68 -3.05
C PRO A 160 5.92 3.11 -2.69
N THR A 161 6.32 3.91 -3.68
CA THR A 161 6.72 5.32 -3.49
C THR A 161 5.52 6.28 -3.49
N LEU A 162 4.46 5.96 -4.24
CA LEU A 162 3.37 6.92 -4.54
C LEU A 162 1.98 6.45 -4.10
N GLY A 163 1.84 5.24 -3.56
CA GLY A 163 0.57 4.58 -3.29
C GLY A 163 -0.14 4.12 -4.57
N ARG A 164 -1.44 3.88 -4.48
CA ARG A 164 -2.28 3.52 -5.63
C ARG A 164 -2.32 4.61 -6.69
N GLY A 165 -2.36 4.22 -7.95
CA GLY A 165 -2.41 5.14 -9.10
C GLY A 165 -3.10 4.54 -10.32
N LEU A 166 -3.42 5.42 -11.26
CA LEU A 166 -3.92 5.08 -12.59
C LEU A 166 -2.97 5.67 -13.63
N PHE A 167 -2.56 4.86 -14.59
CA PHE A 167 -1.66 5.26 -15.67
C PHE A 167 -2.27 4.87 -17.02
N PRO A 168 -2.24 5.72 -18.05
CA PRO A 168 -2.62 5.30 -19.39
C PRO A 168 -1.71 4.15 -19.83
N LEU A 169 -2.30 3.00 -20.15
CA LEU A 169 -1.56 1.78 -20.45
C LEU A 169 -0.61 1.98 -21.64
N GLU A 170 -1.09 2.63 -22.70
CA GLU A 170 -0.33 2.94 -23.91
C GLU A 170 0.91 3.83 -23.63
N SER A 171 0.89 4.59 -22.54
CA SER A 171 2.00 5.44 -22.13
C SER A 171 2.97 4.78 -21.16
N LEU A 172 2.76 3.52 -20.79
CA LEU A 172 3.58 2.84 -19.79
C LEU A 172 5.06 2.78 -20.21
N ASN A 173 5.33 2.48 -21.48
CA ASN A 173 6.70 2.44 -22.01
C ASN A 173 7.35 3.83 -21.98
N THR A 174 6.65 4.88 -22.40
CA THR A 174 7.24 6.22 -22.57
C THR A 174 7.34 7.00 -21.26
N GLN A 175 6.36 6.86 -20.36
CA GLN A 175 6.31 7.62 -19.10
C GLN A 175 6.94 6.89 -17.92
N LYS A 176 6.99 5.56 -17.95
CA LYS A 176 7.56 4.74 -16.87
C LYS A 176 8.74 3.90 -17.32
N GLY A 177 8.99 3.72 -18.61
CA GLY A 177 10.08 2.88 -19.08
C GLY A 177 9.87 1.41 -18.70
N PHE A 178 8.67 0.87 -18.95
CA PHE A 178 8.42 -0.55 -18.70
C PHE A 178 9.44 -1.40 -19.43
N SER A 179 10.20 -2.20 -18.67
CA SER A 179 11.35 -2.92 -19.21
C SER A 179 10.97 -4.28 -19.80
N GLY A 180 9.69 -4.64 -19.80
CA GLY A 180 9.20 -5.96 -20.14
C GLY A 180 9.32 -7.01 -19.04
N ILE A 181 10.11 -6.76 -17.98
CA ILE A 181 10.30 -7.73 -16.90
C ILE A 181 9.10 -7.74 -15.97
N VAL A 182 8.52 -8.92 -15.78
CA VAL A 182 7.42 -9.18 -14.85
C VAL A 182 7.74 -10.36 -13.95
N ILE A 183 7.29 -10.28 -12.70
CA ILE A 183 7.33 -11.37 -11.73
C ILE A 183 5.89 -11.82 -11.50
N MET A 184 5.61 -13.04 -11.95
CA MET A 184 4.29 -13.65 -11.95
C MET A 184 4.21 -14.70 -10.85
N ALA A 185 3.52 -14.37 -9.76
CA ALA A 185 3.18 -15.31 -8.70
C ALA A 185 2.12 -16.32 -9.17
N ARG A 186 2.26 -17.58 -8.77
CA ARG A 186 1.35 -18.70 -9.04
C ARG A 186 0.84 -19.29 -7.73
N PRO A 187 -0.09 -18.61 -7.05
CA PRO A 187 -0.61 -19.07 -5.76
C PRO A 187 -1.64 -20.21 -5.94
N SER A 188 -2.10 -20.81 -4.83
CA SER A 188 -3.16 -21.81 -4.84
C SER A 188 -4.50 -21.23 -5.30
N GLU A 189 -5.42 -22.08 -5.75
CA GLU A 189 -6.76 -21.65 -6.21
C GLU A 189 -7.52 -20.84 -5.15
N GLU A 190 -7.41 -21.22 -3.88
CA GLU A 190 -8.00 -20.47 -2.76
C GLU A 190 -7.51 -19.02 -2.72
N VAL A 191 -6.20 -18.82 -2.84
CA VAL A 191 -5.58 -17.49 -2.85
C VAL A 191 -5.93 -16.73 -4.13
N ILE A 192 -6.10 -17.41 -5.27
CA ILE A 192 -6.56 -16.80 -6.52
C ILE A 192 -7.94 -16.15 -6.34
N GLN A 193 -8.88 -16.82 -5.67
CA GLN A 193 -10.22 -16.27 -5.43
C GLN A 193 -10.18 -15.02 -4.56
N VAL A 194 -9.37 -15.04 -3.49
CA VAL A 194 -9.14 -13.86 -2.63
C VAL A 194 -8.52 -12.72 -3.45
N ALA A 195 -7.49 -13.02 -4.24
CA ALA A 195 -6.81 -12.04 -5.08
C ALA A 195 -7.76 -11.37 -6.07
N ARG A 196 -8.64 -12.14 -6.72
CA ARG A 196 -9.67 -11.61 -7.64
C ARG A 196 -10.65 -10.67 -6.93
N GLN A 197 -11.10 -11.01 -5.72
CA GLN A 197 -11.98 -10.14 -4.95
C GLN A 197 -11.31 -8.80 -4.62
N GLN A 198 -10.05 -8.83 -4.18
CA GLN A 198 -9.30 -7.61 -3.83
C GLN A 198 -8.90 -6.79 -5.06
N GLN A 199 -8.64 -7.46 -6.18
CA GLN A 199 -8.45 -6.85 -7.49
C GLN A 199 -9.72 -6.13 -7.94
N GLN A 200 -10.90 -6.72 -7.75
CA GLN A 200 -12.18 -6.07 -8.09
C GLN A 200 -12.40 -4.80 -7.25
N ILE A 201 -12.13 -4.82 -5.94
CA ILE A 201 -12.20 -3.63 -5.09
C ILE A 201 -11.30 -2.50 -5.62
N SER A 202 -10.13 -2.86 -6.14
CA SER A 202 -9.20 -1.88 -6.75
C SER A 202 -9.73 -1.32 -8.07
N LYS A 203 -10.44 -2.14 -8.86
CA LYS A 203 -11.13 -1.70 -10.08
C LYS A 203 -12.30 -0.77 -9.77
N ASP A 204 -13.11 -1.07 -8.76
CA ASP A 204 -14.24 -0.22 -8.36
C ASP A 204 -13.74 1.16 -7.86
N TRP A 205 -12.64 1.17 -7.11
CA TRP A 205 -11.95 2.41 -6.73
C TRP A 205 -11.46 3.21 -7.96
N ALA A 206 -10.88 2.52 -8.95
CA ALA A 206 -10.37 3.12 -10.17
C ALA A 206 -11.50 3.75 -10.99
N ASP A 207 -12.61 3.04 -11.17
CA ASP A 207 -13.81 3.51 -11.89
C ASP A 207 -14.35 4.80 -11.27
N GLY A 208 -14.59 4.80 -9.96
CA GLY A 208 -15.04 6.02 -9.26
C GLY A 208 -14.06 7.19 -9.37
N ARG A 209 -12.75 6.93 -9.53
CA ARG A 209 -11.75 7.99 -9.76
C ARG A 209 -11.80 8.52 -11.19
N LEU A 210 -11.97 7.66 -12.19
CA LEU A 210 -12.11 8.06 -13.60
C LEU A 210 -13.40 8.84 -13.85
N GLN A 211 -14.52 8.42 -13.25
CA GLN A 211 -15.80 9.15 -13.33
C GLN A 211 -15.69 10.58 -12.80
N ARG A 212 -15.05 10.77 -11.63
CA ARG A 212 -14.77 12.10 -11.09
C ARG A 212 -13.91 12.94 -12.03
N PHE A 213 -12.85 12.35 -12.58
CA PHE A 213 -11.97 13.02 -13.54
C PHE A 213 -12.70 13.47 -14.80
N ASN A 214 -13.53 12.60 -15.37
CA ASN A 214 -14.34 12.90 -16.57
C ASN A 214 -15.40 13.96 -16.30
N THR A 215 -16.01 13.96 -15.10
CA THR A 215 -16.97 14.98 -14.69
C THR A 215 -16.30 16.37 -14.62
N MET A 216 -15.11 16.46 -14.01
CA MET A 216 -14.34 17.71 -13.95
C MET A 216 -13.92 18.23 -15.33
N LYS A 217 -13.55 17.33 -16.25
CA LYS A 217 -13.23 17.72 -17.63
C LYS A 217 -14.43 18.35 -18.34
N ARG A 218 -15.63 17.78 -18.17
CA ARG A 218 -16.86 18.27 -18.79
C ARG A 218 -17.35 19.58 -18.20
N SER A 219 -17.10 19.87 -16.92
CA SER A 219 -17.50 21.13 -16.29
C SER A 219 -16.61 22.32 -16.62
N THR A 220 -15.49 22.09 -17.34
CA THR A 220 -14.50 23.12 -17.69
C THR A 220 -14.54 23.46 -19.19
N LEU A 221 -15.40 22.80 -19.96
CA LEU A 221 -15.69 23.05 -21.38
C LEU A 221 -17.08 23.67 -21.52
#